data_AF-A0A0C2FRW4-F1
#
_entry.id   AF-A0A0C2FRW4-F1
#
_cell.length_a   1.000
_cell.length_b   1.000
_cell.length_c   1.000
_cell.angle_alpha   90.00
_cell.angle_beta   90.00
_cell.angle_gamma   90.00
#
_symmetry.space_group_name_H-M   'P 1'
#
loop_
_entity.id
_entity.type
_entity.pdbx_description
1 polymer ?
#
loop_
_entity_poly.entity_id
_entity_poly.type
_entity_poly.pdbx_seq_one_letter_code
_entity_poly.pdbx_strand_id
1 'polypeptide(L)'
;MSRLPAPYGDCIAEGATSNYVYKGYTYSTEGCYRTCFQQLIIDRCGCGDPRFPSIGHHQHCQVFNKEHRTCLEQSTHELGDIHGSFKCRCQQPCNQTIYTMSYSEAIWPSQSLNITLGTCEEEPEICNEQYQENAAMLEVFYEALNFETLTESEAYGVVKMLADFGGQLGLWSGVSFMTCCVFVCLGCELLYM
;
A
#
# COMPACT_ATOMS: atom_id res chain seq x y z
N MET A 1 2.42 7.70 -5.75
CA MET A 1 1.62 7.04 -6.79
C MET A 1 0.13 7.25 -6.51
N SER A 2 -0.63 7.68 -7.50
CA SER A 2 -2.09 7.89 -7.44
C SER A 2 -2.75 7.07 -8.55
N ARG A 3 -3.75 6.27 -8.21
CA ARG A 3 -4.46 5.37 -9.13
C ARG A 3 -5.93 5.73 -9.23
N LEU A 4 -6.55 5.35 -10.33
CA LEU A 4 -7.98 5.57 -10.51
C LEU A 4 -8.80 4.45 -9.85
N PRO A 5 -9.87 4.81 -9.12
CA PRO A 5 -10.81 3.82 -8.60
C PRO A 5 -11.68 3.24 -9.73
N ALA A 6 -12.55 2.30 -9.36
CA ALA A 6 -13.54 1.75 -10.28
C ALA A 6 -14.39 2.89 -10.87
N PRO A 7 -14.70 2.88 -12.19
CA PRO A 7 -14.59 1.76 -13.14
C PRO A 7 -13.26 1.63 -13.89
N TYR A 8 -12.31 2.57 -13.74
CA TYR A 8 -11.07 2.58 -14.54
C TYR A 8 -9.97 1.69 -13.95
N GLY A 9 -9.93 1.55 -12.62
CA GLY A 9 -9.00 0.67 -11.91
C GLY A 9 -9.65 -0.08 -10.76
N ASP A 10 -8.91 -0.97 -10.12
CA ASP A 10 -9.35 -1.77 -8.97
C ASP A 10 -8.49 -1.39 -7.74
N CYS A 11 -8.72 -0.18 -7.20
CA CYS A 11 -8.03 0.33 -6.02
C CYS A 11 -9.01 0.74 -4.91
N ILE A 12 -8.54 0.67 -3.67
CA ILE A 12 -9.30 1.06 -2.47
C ILE A 12 -9.00 2.52 -2.15
N ALA A 13 -10.00 3.39 -2.30
CA ALA A 13 -9.89 4.83 -2.06
C ALA A 13 -10.15 5.21 -0.59
N GLU A 14 -11.08 4.51 0.06
CA GLU A 14 -11.51 4.80 1.43
C GLU A 14 -10.81 3.92 2.47
N GLY A 15 -10.67 4.48 3.67
CA GLY A 15 -9.90 3.94 4.78
C GLY A 15 -10.23 2.50 5.16
N ALA A 16 -9.32 1.93 5.93
CA ALA A 16 -9.32 0.51 6.21
C ALA A 16 -10.65 0.01 6.81
N THR A 17 -11.12 -1.15 6.35
CA THR A 17 -12.34 -1.80 6.84
C THR A 17 -12.32 -1.92 8.37
N SER A 18 -13.50 -2.04 9.01
CA SER A 18 -13.63 -2.14 10.48
C SER A 18 -12.74 -3.20 11.14
N ASN A 19 -12.34 -4.21 10.36
CA ASN A 19 -11.54 -5.34 10.81
C ASN A 19 -10.03 -5.13 10.64
N TYR A 20 -9.60 -3.96 10.16
CA TYR A 20 -8.19 -3.66 9.97
C TYR A 20 -7.44 -3.57 11.29
N VAL A 21 -6.32 -4.29 11.35
CA VAL A 21 -5.51 -4.44 12.56
C VAL A 21 -4.88 -3.11 13.03
N TYR A 22 -4.50 -2.23 12.09
CA TYR A 22 -3.82 -0.97 12.42
C TYR A 22 -4.83 0.18 12.54
N LYS A 23 -5.53 0.25 13.67
CA LYS A 23 -6.50 1.31 13.97
C LYS A 23 -5.82 2.69 13.91
N GLY A 24 -6.42 3.62 13.17
CA GLY A 24 -5.91 5.00 13.01
C GLY A 24 -4.85 5.18 11.93
N TYR A 25 -4.44 4.11 11.24
CA TYR A 25 -3.51 4.17 10.11
C TYR A 25 -4.25 4.03 8.78
N THR A 26 -3.66 4.62 7.72
CA THR A 26 -4.17 4.49 6.36
C THR A 26 -4.03 3.04 5.86
N TYR A 27 -4.97 2.62 5.02
CA TYR A 27 -4.93 1.30 4.40
C TYR A 27 -3.64 1.09 3.60
N SER A 28 -3.05 -0.10 3.77
CA SER A 28 -1.88 -0.57 3.02
C SER A 28 -2.07 -2.03 2.64
N THR A 29 -1.45 -2.46 1.54
CA THR A 29 -1.49 -3.86 1.08
C THR A 29 -0.95 -4.81 2.13
N GLU A 30 0.20 -4.47 2.74
CA GLU A 30 0.81 -5.25 3.81
C GLU A 30 -0.10 -5.32 5.04
N GLY A 31 -0.75 -4.20 5.39
CA GLY A 31 -1.71 -4.19 6.48
C GLY A 31 -2.92 -5.09 6.21
N CYS A 32 -3.39 -5.15 4.95
CA CYS A 32 -4.47 -6.04 4.55
C CYS A 32 -4.06 -7.51 4.70
N TYR A 33 -2.89 -7.89 4.21
CA TYR A 33 -2.40 -9.27 4.32
C TYR A 33 -2.20 -9.67 5.78
N ARG A 34 -1.61 -8.80 6.61
CA ARG A 34 -1.48 -9.05 8.06
C ARG A 34 -2.83 -9.13 8.77
N THR A 35 -3.79 -8.31 8.36
CA THR A 35 -5.17 -8.38 8.89
C THR A 35 -5.82 -9.71 8.55
N CYS A 36 -5.76 -10.13 7.29
CA CYS A 36 -6.32 -11.40 6.85
C CYS A 36 -5.63 -12.59 7.54
N PHE A 37 -4.31 -12.56 7.66
CA PHE A 37 -3.55 -13.56 8.42
C PHE A 37 -4.05 -13.63 9.88
N GLN A 38 -4.17 -12.49 10.54
CA GLN A 38 -4.63 -12.42 11.92
C GLN A 38 -6.07 -12.95 12.08
N GLN A 39 -6.97 -12.67 11.13
CA GLN A 39 -8.32 -13.23 11.11
C GLN A 39 -8.30 -14.76 11.01
N LEU A 40 -7.50 -15.32 10.09
CA LEU A 40 -7.39 -16.77 9.91
C LEU A 40 -6.85 -17.47 11.17
N ILE A 41 -5.88 -16.85 11.86
CA ILE A 41 -5.35 -17.38 13.12
C ILE A 41 -6.41 -17.34 14.23
N ILE A 42 -7.18 -16.25 14.34
CA ILE A 42 -8.29 -16.15 15.30
C ILE A 42 -9.36 -17.20 14.99
N ASP A 43 -9.71 -17.41 13.73
CA ASP A 43 -10.74 -18.37 13.32
C ASP A 43 -10.32 -19.83 13.58
N ARG A 44 -9.02 -20.16 13.44
CA ARG A 44 -8.50 -21.52 13.65
C ARG A 44 -8.12 -21.82 15.09
N CYS A 45 -7.42 -20.90 15.75
CA CYS A 45 -6.83 -21.11 17.07
C CYS A 45 -7.57 -20.39 18.20
N GLY A 46 -8.54 -19.51 17.90
CA GLY A 46 -9.32 -18.76 18.89
C GLY A 46 -8.57 -17.61 19.57
N CYS A 47 -7.31 -17.37 19.20
CA CYS A 47 -6.45 -16.32 19.76
C CYS A 47 -5.69 -15.60 18.64
N GLY A 48 -5.26 -14.36 18.88
CA GLY A 48 -4.49 -13.59 17.90
C GLY A 48 -2.99 -13.83 18.00
N ASP A 49 -2.27 -13.77 16.88
CA ASP A 49 -0.81 -13.80 16.87
C ASP A 49 -0.24 -12.60 17.67
N PRO A 50 0.73 -12.78 18.57
CA PRO A 50 1.34 -11.69 19.34
C PRO A 50 2.22 -10.72 18.51
N ARG A 51 2.65 -11.10 17.30
CA ARG A 51 3.48 -10.27 16.42
C ARG A 51 2.71 -9.11 15.80
N PHE A 52 1.39 -9.22 15.74
CA PHE A 52 0.50 -8.21 15.17
C PHE A 52 -0.50 -7.72 16.22
N PRO A 53 -1.02 -6.48 16.09
CA PRO A 53 -2.07 -6.02 16.97
C PRO A 53 -3.33 -6.93 16.95
N SER A 54 -4.08 -6.95 18.05
CA SER A 54 -5.30 -7.73 18.16
C SER A 54 -6.46 -7.09 17.37
N ILE A 55 -7.26 -7.92 16.70
CA ILE A 55 -8.52 -7.49 16.08
C ILE A 55 -9.63 -7.53 17.15
N GLY A 56 -10.41 -6.46 17.27
CA GLY A 56 -11.56 -6.41 18.18
C GLY A 56 -11.18 -6.60 19.66
N HIS A 57 -11.83 -7.55 20.32
CA HIS A 57 -11.61 -7.92 21.73
C HIS A 57 -10.91 -9.28 21.91
N HIS A 58 -10.31 -9.83 20.85
CA HIS A 58 -9.60 -11.11 20.92
C HIS A 58 -8.26 -10.94 21.64
N GLN A 59 -7.98 -11.81 22.62
CA GLN A 59 -6.70 -11.83 23.31
C GLN A 59 -5.62 -12.51 22.46
N HIS A 60 -4.37 -12.13 22.69
CA HIS A 60 -3.22 -12.78 22.05
C HIS A 60 -3.03 -14.21 22.57
N CYS A 61 -2.46 -15.06 21.72
CA CYS A 61 -2.09 -16.42 22.08
C CYS A 61 -1.03 -16.39 23.20
N GLN A 62 -1.30 -17.11 24.30
CA GLN A 62 -0.38 -17.20 25.42
C GLN A 62 0.79 -18.13 25.09
N VAL A 63 2.02 -17.65 25.23
CA VAL A 63 3.24 -18.43 24.95
C VAL A 63 3.34 -19.66 25.84
N PHE A 64 2.85 -19.58 27.08
CA PHE A 64 2.90 -20.67 28.06
C PHE A 64 1.88 -21.78 27.79
N ASN A 65 0.82 -21.51 27.03
CA ASN A 65 -0.15 -22.52 26.67
C ASN A 65 0.39 -23.35 25.48
N LYS A 66 0.59 -24.65 25.71
CA LYS A 66 1.11 -25.58 24.70
C LYS A 66 0.18 -25.70 23.50
N GLU A 67 -1.14 -25.73 23.72
CA GLU A 67 -2.12 -25.89 22.63
C GLU A 67 -2.11 -24.69 21.69
N HIS A 68 -2.10 -23.47 22.26
CA HIS A 68 -2.06 -22.24 21.48
C HIS A 68 -0.76 -22.13 20.68
N ARG A 69 0.38 -22.51 21.28
CA ARG A 69 1.68 -22.50 20.61
C ARG A 69 1.73 -23.48 19.44
N THR A 70 1.30 -24.72 19.65
CA THR A 70 1.30 -25.74 18.59
C THR A 70 0.33 -25.35 17.46
N CYS A 71 -0.84 -24.80 17.78
CA CYS A 71 -1.79 -24.33 16.76
C CYS A 71 -1.21 -23.16 15.94
N LEU A 72 -0.57 -22.20 16.60
CA LEU A 72 0.03 -21.04 15.94
C LEU A 72 1.18 -21.44 15.01
N GLU A 73 2.05 -22.35 15.47
CA GLU A 73 3.18 -22.86 14.69
C GLU A 73 2.72 -23.63 13.45
N GLN A 74 1.77 -24.56 13.62
CA GLN A 74 1.18 -25.31 12.51
C GLN A 74 0.47 -24.39 11.52
N SER A 75 -0.36 -23.48 12.01
CA SER A 75 -1.09 -22.54 11.14
C SER A 75 -0.14 -21.59 10.41
N THR A 76 0.92 -21.11 11.07
CA THR A 76 1.92 -20.25 10.42
C THR A 76 2.68 -21.00 9.33
N HIS A 77 3.04 -22.27 9.58
CA HIS A 77 3.70 -23.11 8.57
C HIS A 77 2.78 -23.39 7.38
N GLU A 78 1.51 -23.73 7.61
CA GLU A 78 0.52 -23.98 6.55
C GLU A 78 0.20 -22.72 5.73
N LEU A 79 0.04 -21.57 6.39
CA LEU A 79 -0.30 -20.30 5.73
C LEU A 79 0.92 -19.69 5.02
N GLY A 80 2.13 -20.02 5.47
CA GLY A 80 3.39 -19.58 4.86
C GLY A 80 3.91 -20.51 3.75
N ASP A 81 3.32 -21.70 3.57
CA ASP A 81 3.71 -22.63 2.52
C ASP A 81 3.29 -22.11 1.12
N ILE A 82 4.08 -22.44 0.10
CA ILE A 82 3.86 -22.05 -1.30
C ILE A 82 2.54 -22.63 -1.84
N HIS A 83 2.12 -23.77 -1.28
CA HIS A 83 0.83 -24.42 -1.55
C HIS A 83 -0.27 -24.04 -0.54
N GLY A 84 0.00 -23.09 0.36
CA GLY A 84 -0.92 -22.68 1.41
C GLY A 84 -2.24 -22.14 0.87
N SER A 85 -3.33 -22.42 1.59
CA SER A 85 -4.67 -21.92 1.29
C SER A 85 -4.85 -20.43 1.66
N PHE A 86 -3.81 -19.61 1.47
CA PHE A 86 -3.82 -18.19 1.78
C PHE A 86 -4.52 -17.40 0.68
N LYS A 87 -5.86 -17.39 0.69
CA LYS A 87 -6.71 -16.70 -0.31
C LYS A 87 -7.24 -15.39 0.26
N CYS A 88 -6.37 -14.40 0.41
CA CYS A 88 -6.75 -13.05 0.83
C CYS A 88 -6.83 -12.14 -0.40
N ARG A 89 -8.00 -11.55 -0.67
CA ARG A 89 -8.14 -10.53 -1.73
C ARG A 89 -7.75 -9.16 -1.17
N CYS A 90 -6.48 -8.81 -1.30
CA CYS A 90 -5.95 -7.51 -0.90
C CYS A 90 -5.64 -6.67 -2.13
N GLN A 91 -6.44 -5.63 -2.35
CA GLN A 91 -6.23 -4.67 -3.44
C GLN A 91 -5.25 -3.58 -3.02
N GLN A 92 -4.66 -2.91 -3.99
CA GLN A 92 -3.69 -1.84 -3.74
C GLN A 92 -4.45 -0.54 -3.41
N PRO A 93 -3.94 0.30 -2.49
CA PRO A 93 -4.54 1.59 -2.20
C PRO A 93 -4.50 2.50 -3.43
N CYS A 94 -5.49 3.38 -3.58
CA CYS A 94 -5.46 4.36 -4.67
C CYS A 94 -4.31 5.37 -4.49
N ASN A 95 -3.99 5.72 -3.24
CA ASN A 95 -2.89 6.62 -2.90
C ASN A 95 -1.81 5.87 -2.14
N GLN A 96 -0.60 5.84 -2.71
CA GLN A 96 0.53 5.16 -2.11
C GLN A 96 1.81 5.98 -2.25
N THR A 97 2.55 6.11 -1.16
CA THR A 97 3.91 6.66 -1.16
C THR A 97 4.90 5.50 -1.04
N ILE A 98 5.86 5.44 -1.96
CA ILE A 98 6.92 4.43 -1.97
C ILE A 98 8.25 5.17 -1.84
N TYR A 99 9.09 4.71 -0.91
CA TYR A 99 10.44 5.21 -0.74
C TYR A 99 11.41 4.18 -1.31
N THR A 100 12.06 4.53 -2.43
CA THR A 100 13.16 3.73 -2.98
C THR A 100 14.40 4.03 -2.17
N MET A 101 15.05 2.98 -1.65
CA MET A 101 16.22 3.12 -0.79
C MET A 101 17.47 2.62 -1.53
N SER A 102 18.51 3.44 -1.54
CA SER A 102 19.89 3.03 -1.81
C SER A 102 20.62 2.97 -0.46
N TYR A 103 21.51 2.00 -0.28
CA TYR A 103 22.31 1.87 0.94
C TYR A 103 23.79 1.85 0.62
N SER A 104 24.58 2.48 1.48
CA SER A 104 26.03 2.46 1.45
C SER A 104 26.54 2.24 2.87
N GLU A 105 27.55 1.39 3.00
CA GLU A 105 28.14 1.03 4.29
C GLU A 105 29.61 1.43 4.34
N ALA A 106 30.05 1.86 5.52
CA ALA A 106 31.43 2.22 5.80
C ALA A 106 31.81 1.77 7.21
N ILE A 107 33.09 1.43 7.40
CA ILE A 107 33.61 1.04 8.71
C ILE A 107 33.62 2.28 9.61
N TRP A 108 33.00 2.15 10.78
CA TRP A 108 32.94 3.18 11.80
C TRP A 108 33.10 2.53 13.18
N PRO A 109 33.86 3.14 14.12
CA PRO A 109 34.71 4.32 13.98
C PRO A 109 36.03 4.01 13.24
N SER A 110 36.63 5.03 12.60
CA SER A 110 37.94 4.82 11.96
C SER A 110 39.04 4.66 13.01
N GLN A 111 39.99 3.74 12.78
CA GLN A 111 41.10 3.48 13.72
C GLN A 111 41.99 4.72 13.99
N SER A 112 41.99 5.68 13.07
CA SER A 112 42.71 6.96 13.21
C SER A 112 42.02 7.97 14.13
N LEU A 113 40.73 7.77 14.43
CA LEU A 113 39.96 8.64 15.30
C LEU A 113 40.17 8.19 16.75
N ASN A 114 41.28 8.64 17.36
CA ASN A 114 41.51 8.49 18.81
C ASN A 114 40.77 9.61 19.58
N ILE A 115 39.48 9.76 19.27
CA ILE A 115 38.61 10.77 19.89
C ILE A 115 37.71 10.01 20.85
N THR A 116 37.47 10.57 22.04
CA THR A 116 36.47 10.05 22.99
C THR A 116 35.08 10.12 22.33
N LEU A 117 34.68 9.03 21.67
CA LEU A 117 33.34 8.88 21.13
C LEU A 117 32.40 8.58 22.30
N GLY A 118 31.44 9.47 22.55
CA GLY A 118 30.44 9.28 23.59
C GLY A 118 30.95 9.39 25.04
N THR A 119 30.16 8.84 25.97
CA THR A 119 30.37 8.86 27.43
C THR A 119 31.03 7.57 27.92
N CYS A 120 32.09 7.11 27.27
CA CYS A 120 32.86 5.99 27.79
C CYS A 120 33.89 6.53 28.79
N GLU A 121 33.88 6.02 30.03
CA GLU A 121 34.79 6.45 31.10
C GLU A 121 36.13 5.71 31.08
N GLU A 122 36.28 4.71 30.21
CA GLU A 122 37.49 3.88 30.08
C GLU A 122 38.49 4.43 29.03
N GLU A 123 39.62 3.74 28.89
CA GLU A 123 40.69 4.09 27.96
C GLU A 123 40.18 4.05 26.49
N PRO A 124 40.56 5.01 25.64
CA PRO A 124 39.97 5.17 24.30
C PRO A 124 40.18 3.97 23.37
N GLU A 125 41.18 3.12 23.61
CA GLU A 125 41.42 1.90 22.84
C GLU A 125 40.35 0.82 23.08
N ILE A 126 40.02 0.57 24.36
CA ILE A 126 38.99 -0.40 24.76
C ILE A 126 37.61 0.08 24.30
N CYS A 127 37.40 1.40 24.41
CA CYS A 127 36.20 2.07 23.94
C CYS A 127 36.01 1.89 22.41
N ASN A 128 37.08 2.03 21.64
CA ASN A 128 37.04 1.84 20.19
C ASN A 128 36.73 0.39 19.78
N GLU A 129 37.31 -0.60 20.47
CA GLU A 129 37.00 -2.02 20.24
C GLU A 129 35.52 -2.31 20.53
N GLN A 130 35.02 -1.82 21.66
CA GLN A 130 33.61 -1.98 22.06
C GLN A 130 32.65 -1.36 21.05
N TYR A 131 32.96 -0.17 20.51
CA TYR A 131 32.13 0.47 19.49
C TYR A 131 32.20 -0.23 18.13
N GLN A 132 33.34 -0.80 17.75
CA GLN A 132 33.44 -1.56 16.50
C GLN A 132 32.57 -2.81 16.51
N GLU A 133 32.44 -3.49 17.66
CA GLU A 133 31.63 -4.71 17.75
C GLU A 133 30.15 -4.44 18.03
N ASN A 134 29.82 -3.38 18.78
CA ASN A 134 28.48 -3.20 19.34
C ASN A 134 27.73 -1.96 18.81
N ALA A 135 28.38 -1.04 18.12
CA ALA A 135 27.74 0.18 17.65
C ALA A 135 27.64 0.24 16.12
N ALA A 136 26.56 0.84 15.66
CA ALA A 136 26.32 1.16 14.26
C ALA A 136 25.80 2.59 14.15
N MET A 137 26.37 3.36 13.23
CA MET A 137 25.88 4.70 12.89
C MET A 137 24.95 4.58 11.68
N LEU A 138 23.68 4.96 11.87
CA LEU A 138 22.68 5.00 10.81
C LEU A 138 22.35 6.44 10.45
N GLU A 139 22.67 6.84 9.23
CA GLU A 139 22.30 8.14 8.67
C GLU A 139 21.23 7.95 7.59
N VAL A 140 20.07 8.58 7.79
CA VAL A 140 18.94 8.53 6.84
C VAL A 140 18.74 9.92 6.26
N PHE A 141 18.99 10.06 4.97
CA PHE A 141 18.86 11.33 4.24
C PHE A 141 18.21 11.12 2.88
N TYR A 142 17.70 12.21 2.30
CA TYR A 142 17.20 12.20 0.92
C TYR A 142 18.36 12.47 -0.05
N GLU A 143 18.50 11.63 -1.07
CA GLU A 143 19.54 11.80 -2.10
C GLU A 143 19.38 13.12 -2.87
N ALA A 144 18.13 13.51 -3.16
CA ALA A 144 17.80 14.77 -3.80
C ALA A 144 16.44 15.29 -3.31
N LEU A 145 16.21 16.60 -3.47
CA LEU A 145 14.96 17.29 -3.11
C LEU A 145 13.83 17.10 -4.15
N ASN A 146 14.00 16.21 -5.11
CA ASN A 146 12.98 15.87 -6.09
C ASN A 146 12.13 14.68 -5.60
N PHE A 147 10.88 14.65 -6.03
CA PHE A 147 9.99 13.52 -5.79
C PHE A 147 9.32 13.16 -7.11
N GLU A 148 9.12 11.87 -7.34
CA GLU A 148 8.46 11.36 -8.53
C GLU A 148 6.99 11.05 -8.20
N THR A 149 6.07 11.68 -8.96
CA THR A 149 4.64 11.40 -8.85
C THR A 149 4.12 10.64 -10.06
N LEU A 150 3.89 9.34 -9.89
CA LEU A 150 3.17 8.53 -10.87
C LEU A 150 1.66 8.65 -10.63
N THR A 151 0.95 9.28 -11.55
CA THR A 151 -0.51 9.49 -11.46
C THR A 151 -1.21 8.91 -12.68
N GLU A 152 -2.21 8.06 -12.45
CA GLU A 152 -3.06 7.51 -13.50
C GLU A 152 -4.17 8.49 -13.86
N SER A 153 -4.44 8.64 -15.16
CA SER A 153 -5.51 9.49 -15.68
C SER A 153 -6.31 8.72 -16.74
N GLU A 154 -7.59 9.06 -16.88
CA GLU A 154 -8.44 8.40 -17.86
C GLU A 154 -7.91 8.65 -19.28
N ALA A 155 -7.58 7.57 -20.00
CA ALA A 155 -7.10 7.70 -21.38
C ALA A 155 -8.17 8.34 -22.28
N TYR A 156 -9.43 7.92 -22.09
CA TYR A 156 -10.56 8.34 -22.91
C TYR A 156 -11.78 8.66 -22.05
N GLY A 157 -12.00 9.95 -21.80
CA GLY A 157 -13.19 10.44 -21.12
C GLY A 157 -14.36 10.67 -22.08
N VAL A 158 -15.55 10.88 -21.52
CA VAL A 158 -16.79 11.13 -22.28
C VAL A 158 -16.67 12.37 -23.19
N VAL A 159 -15.90 13.37 -22.78
CA VAL A 159 -15.66 14.58 -23.57
C VAL A 159 -14.88 14.26 -24.86
N LYS A 160 -13.82 13.44 -24.77
CA LYS A 160 -13.07 12.98 -25.95
C LYS A 160 -13.95 12.13 -26.85
N MET A 161 -14.78 11.25 -26.26
CA MET A 161 -15.76 10.44 -26.99
C MET A 161 -16.72 11.28 -27.84
N LEU A 162 -17.32 12.31 -27.24
CA LEU A 162 -18.25 13.19 -27.94
C LEU A 162 -17.54 14.05 -28.99
N ALA A 163 -16.31 14.49 -28.72
CA ALA A 163 -15.51 15.25 -29.68
C ALA A 163 -15.17 14.41 -30.92
N ASP A 164 -14.75 13.15 -30.75
CA ASP A 164 -14.43 12.26 -31.88
C ASP A 164 -15.67 11.89 -32.68
N PHE A 165 -16.80 11.60 -32.00
CA PHE A 165 -18.07 11.31 -32.67
C PHE A 165 -18.60 12.52 -33.46
N GLY A 166 -18.62 13.71 -32.84
CA GLY A 166 -19.04 14.94 -33.49
C GLY A 166 -18.08 15.35 -34.61
N GLY A 167 -16.78 15.12 -34.45
CA GLY A 167 -15.76 15.39 -35.45
C GLY A 167 -15.94 14.52 -36.70
N GLN A 168 -16.16 13.21 -36.52
CA GLN A 168 -16.39 12.30 -37.65
C GLN A 168 -17.72 12.61 -38.35
N LEU A 169 -18.83 12.80 -37.62
CA LEU A 169 -20.12 13.13 -38.23
C LEU A 169 -20.13 14.48 -38.95
N GLY A 170 -19.45 15.48 -38.36
CA GLY A 170 -19.29 16.79 -38.95
C GLY A 170 -18.44 16.74 -40.22
N LEU A 171 -17.36 15.97 -40.23
CA LEU A 171 -16.46 15.84 -41.39
C LEU A 171 -17.11 15.10 -42.56
N TRP A 172 -17.75 13.96 -42.32
CA TRP A 172 -18.28 13.10 -43.39
C TRP A 172 -19.67 13.49 -43.86
N SER A 173 -20.55 13.91 -42.94
CA SER A 173 -21.96 14.16 -43.24
C SER A 173 -22.36 15.62 -43.08
N GLY A 174 -21.48 16.50 -42.60
CA GLY A 174 -21.83 17.89 -42.27
C GLY A 174 -22.87 18.01 -41.15
N VAL A 175 -23.12 16.93 -40.40
CA VAL A 175 -24.15 16.88 -39.36
C VAL A 175 -23.58 17.49 -38.10
N SER A 176 -24.32 18.45 -37.56
CA SER A 176 -24.03 19.08 -36.27
C SER A 176 -25.17 18.83 -35.28
N PHE A 177 -24.94 19.15 -34.01
CA PHE A 177 -26.00 19.14 -32.99
C PHE A 177 -27.23 19.96 -33.43
N MET A 178 -27.00 21.11 -34.06
CA MET A 178 -28.08 21.96 -34.58
C MET A 178 -28.90 21.24 -35.67
N THR A 179 -28.23 20.50 -36.55
CA THR A 179 -28.89 19.70 -37.59
C THR A 179 -29.83 18.66 -36.98
N CYS A 180 -29.41 17.97 -35.90
CA CYS A 180 -30.26 17.02 -35.17
C CYS A 180 -31.49 17.70 -34.54
N CYS A 181 -31.32 18.88 -33.92
CA CYS A 181 -32.45 19.63 -33.36
C CYS A 181 -33.49 19.99 -34.42
N VAL A 182 -33.07 20.37 -35.62
CA VAL A 182 -33.99 20.68 -36.74
C VAL A 182 -34.82 19.45 -37.13
N PHE A 183 -34.21 18.27 -37.23
CA PHE A 183 -34.94 17.04 -37.54
C PHE A 183 -35.94 16.64 -36.46
N VAL A 184 -35.59 16.84 -35.18
CA VAL A 184 -36.51 16.57 -34.06
C VAL A 184 -37.70 17.51 -34.10
N CYS A 185 -37.48 18.82 -34.30
CA CYS A 185 -38.58 19.79 -34.44
C CYS A 185 -39.50 19.43 -35.60
N LEU A 186 -38.93 19.07 -36.75
CA LEU A 186 -39.69 18.65 -37.93
C LEU A 186 -40.52 17.38 -37.64
N GLY A 187 -39.94 16.39 -36.95
CA GLY A 187 -40.65 15.17 -36.54
C GLY A 187 -41.78 15.45 -35.55
N CYS A 188 -41.57 16.37 -34.61
CA CYS A 188 -42.62 16.80 -33.68
C CYS A 188 -43.79 17.48 -34.42
N GLU A 189 -43.51 18.36 -35.38
CA GLU A 189 -44.56 18.98 -36.20
C GLU A 189 -45.33 17.94 -37.04
N LEU A 190 -44.63 16.95 -37.59
CA LEU A 190 -45.25 15.87 -38.38
C LEU A 190 -46.10 14.90 -37.55
N LEU A 191 -45.79 14.73 -36.26
CA LEU A 191 -46.56 13.86 -35.35
C LEU A 191 -47.73 14.59 -34.67
N TYR A 192 -47.67 15.92 -34.56
CA TYR A 192 -48.73 16.75 -33.98
C TYR A 192 -49.71 17.32 -35.02
N MET A 193 -49.46 17.10 -36.31
CA MET A 193 -50.39 17.38 -37.41
C MET A 193 -51.18 16.11 -37.78
#